data_AF-W2K1Q2-F1
#
_entry.id   AF-W2K1Q2-F1
#
_cell.length_a   1.000
_cell.length_b   1.000
_cell.length_c   1.000
_cell.angle_alpha   90.00
_cell.angle_beta   90.00
_cell.angle_gamma   90.00
#
_symmetry.space_group_name_H-M   'P 1'
#
loop_
_entity.id
_entity.type
_entity.pdbx_description
1 polymer ?
#
loop_
_entity_poly.entity_id
_entity_poly.type
_entity_poly.pdbx_seq_one_letter_code
_entity_poly.pdbx_strand_id
1 'polypeptide(L)' 'MKEYNTANPKYRATLIGTLVKHYGDENLANIIDAAMSVKDTATIAKRLQSEQFQLWMQKRLSPNAIFDVLHLD' A
#
# COMPACT_ATOMS: atom_id res chain seq x y z
N MET A 1 11.59 9.55 0.30
CA MET A 1 12.02 8.13 0.43
C MET A 1 13.44 7.85 -0.07
N LYS A 2 13.82 8.27 -1.28
CA LYS A 2 15.16 8.00 -1.84
C LYS A 2 16.29 8.51 -0.94
N GLU A 3 16.25 9.79 -0.56
CA GLU A 3 17.25 10.40 0.33
C GLU A 3 17.33 9.70 1.69
N TYR A 4 16.17 9.46 2.33
CA TYR A 4 16.09 8.71 3.58
C TYR A 4 16.74 7.31 3.46
N ASN A 5 16.44 6.57 2.40
CA ASN A 5 16.99 5.23 2.18
C ASN A 5 18.49 5.25 1.84
N THR A 6 18.99 6.31 1.20
CA THR A 6 20.42 6.52 0.96
C THR A 6 21.15 6.79 2.27
N ALA A 7 20.59 7.63 3.14
CA ALA A 7 21.16 7.94 4.46
C ALA A 7 21.03 6.75 5.43
N ASN A 8 20.01 5.90 5.28
CA ASN A 8 19.69 4.79 6.18
C ASN A 8 19.68 3.43 5.43
N PRO A 9 20.83 2.94 4.93
CA PRO A 9 20.85 1.76 4.05
C PRO A 9 20.40 0.47 4.74
N LYS A 10 20.50 0.37 6.07
CA LYS A 10 20.00 -0.77 6.86
C LYS A 10 18.49 -0.71 7.15
N TYR A 11 17.88 0.46 7.06
CA TYR A 11 16.49 0.72 7.43
C TYR A 11 15.67 1.26 6.25
N ARG A 12 15.89 0.67 5.07
CA ARG A 12 15.17 1.08 3.87
C ARG A 12 13.68 0.91 4.08
N ALA A 13 12.93 1.95 3.72
CA ALA A 13 11.48 1.93 3.77
C ALA A 13 10.90 2.26 2.39
N THR A 14 9.71 1.72 2.13
CA THR A 14 8.92 2.01 0.93
C THR A 14 7.77 2.93 1.32
N LEU A 15 7.27 3.73 0.38
CA LEU A 15 6.12 4.59 0.64
C LEU A 15 4.91 3.73 1.06
N ILE A 16 4.61 2.67 0.31
CA ILE A 16 3.51 1.77 0.65
C ILE A 16 3.66 1.12 2.02
N GLY A 17 4.87 0.66 2.38
CA GLY A 17 5.11 0.02 3.67
C GLY A 17 4.92 0.99 4.83
N THR A 18 5.34 2.25 4.66
CA THR A 18 5.06 3.31 5.63
C THR A 18 3.56 3.57 5.76
N LEU A 19 2.84 3.71 4.65
CA LEU A 19 1.40 3.95 4.67
C LEU A 19 0.61 2.80 5.31
N VAL A 20 0.92 1.54 4.98
CA VAL A 20 0.30 0.36 5.61
C VAL A 20 0.56 0.34 7.11
N LYS A 21 1.78 0.68 7.55
CA LYS A 21 2.11 0.75 8.97
C LYS A 21 1.29 1.80 9.73
N HIS A 22 0.92 2.90 9.07
CA HIS A 22 0.18 3.99 9.70
C HIS A 22 -1.33 3.81 9.65
N TYR A 23 -1.87 3.33 8.53
CA TYR A 23 -3.32 3.25 8.30
C TYR A 23 -3.89 1.84 8.48
N GLY A 24 -3.06 0.80 8.40
CA GLY A 24 -3.53 -0.58 8.24
C GLY A 24 -3.86 -0.90 6.77
N ASP A 25 -4.00 -2.18 6.46
CA ASP A 25 -4.23 -2.65 5.08
C ASP A 25 -5.61 -2.24 4.54
N GLU A 26 -6.68 -2.42 5.34
CA GLU A 26 -8.07 -2.07 4.99
C GLU A 26 -8.25 -0.56 4.77
N ASN A 27 -7.95 0.27 5.77
CA ASN A 27 -8.14 1.72 5.65
C ASN A 27 -7.31 2.30 4.51
N LEU A 28 -6.09 1.80 4.29
CA LEU A 28 -5.28 2.26 3.18
C LEU A 28 -5.90 1.87 1.84
N ALA A 29 -6.44 0.66 1.71
CA ALA A 29 -7.16 0.26 0.49
C ALA A 29 -8.34 1.19 0.20
N ASN A 30 -9.13 1.55 1.22
CA ASN A 30 -10.24 2.50 1.10
C ASN A 30 -9.77 3.92 0.72
N ILE A 31 -8.67 4.41 1.30
CA ILE A 31 -8.09 5.71 0.94
C ILE A 31 -7.62 5.71 -0.52
N ILE A 32 -6.94 4.64 -0.95
CA ILE A 32 -6.47 4.48 -2.32
C ILE A 32 -7.66 4.45 -3.28
N ASP A 33 -8.72 3.71 -2.95
CA ASP A 33 -9.93 3.62 -3.76
C ASP A 33 -10.62 4.97 -3.94
N ALA A 34 -10.83 5.71 -2.85
CA ALA A 34 -11.36 7.07 -2.90
C ALA A 34 -10.47 8.01 -3.74
N ALA A 35 -9.15 7.90 -3.60
CA ALA A 35 -8.19 8.70 -4.36
C ALA A 35 -8.15 8.35 -5.87
N MET A 36 -8.59 7.15 -6.27
CA MET A 36 -8.73 6.80 -7.70
C MET A 36 -9.85 7.59 -8.38
N SER A 37 -10.87 8.00 -7.63
CA SER A 37 -12.04 8.72 -8.17
C SER A 37 -11.78 10.22 -8.37
N VAL A 38 -10.67 10.75 -7.85
CA VAL A 38 -10.27 12.15 -8.01
C VAL A 38 -9.18 12.26 -9.08
N LYS A 39 -9.46 13.01 -10.15
CA LYS A 39 -8.59 13.14 -11.33
C LYS A 39 -7.13 13.46 -10.99
N ASP A 40 -6.91 14.36 -10.04
CA ASP A 40 -5.57 14.84 -9.67
C ASP A 40 -4.76 13.80 -8.88
N THR A 41 -5.43 12.85 -8.21
CA THR A 41 -4.78 11.80 -7.41
C THR A 41 -4.83 10.42 -8.06
N ALA A 42 -5.62 10.23 -9.12
CA ALA A 42 -5.84 8.93 -9.74
C ALA A 42 -4.53 8.24 -10.20
N THR A 43 -3.59 9.00 -10.77
CA THR A 43 -2.30 8.45 -11.21
C THR A 43 -1.47 7.89 -10.05
N ILE A 44 -1.40 8.62 -8.93
CA ILE A 44 -0.63 8.16 -7.76
C ILE A 44 -1.37 7.05 -7.02
N ALA A 45 -2.70 7.11 -6.94
CA ALA A 45 -3.52 6.06 -6.34
C ALA A 45 -3.36 4.72 -7.06
N LYS A 46 -3.42 4.70 -8.41
CA LYS A 46 -3.21 3.48 -9.21
C LYS A 46 -1.84 2.85 -8.97
N ARG A 47 -0.80 3.68 -8.83
CA ARG A 47 0.55 3.21 -8.47
C ARG A 47 0.57 2.61 -7.07
N LEU A 48 0.00 3.29 -6.08
CA LEU A 48 -0.06 2.80 -4.69
C LEU A 48 -0.86 1.49 -4.58
N GLN A 49 -1.96 1.33 -5.31
CA GLN A 49 -2.71 0.09 -5.38
C GLN A 49 -1.84 -1.08 -5.88
N SER A 50 -1.06 -0.83 -6.95
CA SER A 50 -0.13 -1.82 -7.49
C SER A 50 0.96 -2.19 -6.48
N GLU A 51 1.52 -1.20 -5.77
CA GLU A 51 2.51 -1.42 -4.71
C GLU A 51 1.89 -2.17 -3.51
N GLN A 52 0.61 -1.96 -3.20
CA GLN A 52 -0.12 -2.67 -2.13
C GLN A 52 -0.27 -4.15 -2.47
N PHE A 53 -0.72 -4.48 -3.68
CA PHE A 53 -0.80 -5.87 -4.14
C PHE A 53 0.58 -6.55 -4.15
N GLN A 54 1.64 -5.85 -4.60
CA GLN A 54 3.00 -6.37 -4.56
C GLN A 54 3.46 -6.67 -3.13
N LEU A 55 3.13 -5.81 -2.17
CA LEU A 55 3.45 -6.04 -0.77
C LEU A 55 2.73 -7.29 -0.22
N TRP A 56 1.45 -7.48 -0.52
CA TRP A 56 0.70 -8.68 -0.11
C TRP A 56 1.26 -9.95 -0.75
N MET A 57 1.63 -9.92 -2.03
CA MET A 57 2.29 -11.04 -2.70
C MET A 57 3.65 -11.36 -2.07
N GLN A 58 4.46 -10.35 -1.72
CA GLN A 58 5.73 -10.55 -1.01
C GLN A 58 5.53 -11.15 0.39
N LYS A 59 4.46 -10.77 1.08
CA LYS A 59 4.01 -11.36 2.34
C LYS A 59 3.37 -12.74 2.18
N ARG A 60 3.21 -13.24 0.95
CA ARG A 60 2.58 -14.53 0.60
C ARG A 60 1.15 -14.66 1.10
N LEU A 61 0.40 -13.56 1.13
CA LEU A 61 -1.03 -13.61 1.43
C LEU A 61 -1.79 -14.23 0.26
N SER A 62 -2.69 -15.16 0.56
CA SER A 62 -3.63 -15.72 -0.43
C SER A 62 -4.75 -14.71 -0.72
N PRO A 63 -5.47 -14.86 -1.85
CA PRO A 63 -6.65 -14.04 -2.11
C PRO A 63 -7.66 -14.06 -0.97
N ASN A 64 -8.00 -15.24 -0.43
CA ASN A 64 -8.94 -15.34 0.70
C ASN A 64 -8.43 -14.60 1.94
N ALA A 65 -7.15 -14.72 2.27
CA ALA A 65 -6.58 -13.97 3.40
C ALA A 65 -6.63 -12.46 3.18
N ILE A 66 -6.55 -11.99 1.93
CA ILE A 66 -6.72 -10.57 1.60
C ILE A 66 -8.19 -10.17 1.77
N PHE A 67 -9.15 -11.01 1.37
CA PHE A 67 -10.57 -10.76 1.62
C PHE A 67 -10.86 -10.64 3.12
N ASP A 68 -10.30 -11.54 3.94
CA ASP A 68 -10.43 -11.48 5.41
C ASP A 68 -9.83 -10.18 5.97
N VAL A 69 -8.62 -9.80 5.54
CA VAL A 69 -7.90 -8.58 5.98
C VAL A 69 -8.62 -7.30 5.57
N LEU A 70 -9.31 -7.33 4.43
CA LEU A 70 -10.09 -6.20 3.92
C LEU A 70 -11.56 -6.24 4.36
N HIS A 71 -11.96 -7.24 5.15
CA HIS A 71 -13.33 -7.44 5.60
C HIS A 71 -14.35 -7.45 4.45
N LEU A 72 -14.03 -8.19 3.39
CA LEU A 72 -14.84 -8.28 2.15
C LEU A 72 -15.66 -9.59 2.05
N ASP A 73 -15.59 -10.45 3.06
CA ASP A 73 -16.31 -11.74 3.13
C ASP A 73 -17.77 -11.62 3.57
#